data_AF-A0AAN7EC50-F1
#
_entry.id   AF-A0AAN7EC50-F1
#
_cell.length_a   1.000
_cell.length_b   1.000
_cell.length_c   1.000
_cell.angle_alpha   90.00
_cell.angle_beta   90.00
_cell.angle_gamma   90.00
#
_symmetry.space_group_name_H-M   'P 1'
#
loop_
_entity.id
_entity.type
_entity.pdbx_description
1 polymer ?
#
loop_
_entity_poly.entity_id
_entity_poly.type
_entity_poly.pdbx_seq_one_letter_code
_entity_poly.pdbx_strand_id
1 'polypeptide(L)'
;MTMNQCYTFTHKRFTRIINSIGDFLTSLTLMCVNVTGKLLDHCLSKCPVLERSHVEHSLSLVRLKIYSLSLQLKYLHILNYSQIKSIEIFAPNLEYFGFVGSRIELSVNYAPHLLDVLVGGIYFSPMSYLFCPLSSYLSQLQCLKLDICHCNYFVIFQSELEYPELK
;
A
#
# COMPACT_ATOMS: atom_id res chain seq x y z
N MET A 1 22.04 5.35 -5.49
CA MET A 1 21.09 6.24 -6.21
C MET A 1 20.09 6.79 -5.21
N THR A 2 20.00 8.10 -5.04
CA THR A 2 19.13 8.76 -4.06
C THR A 2 17.65 8.60 -4.43
N MET A 3 16.91 7.75 -3.71
CA MET A 3 15.44 7.59 -3.82
C MET A 3 14.65 8.80 -3.26
N ASN A 4 15.11 10.02 -3.51
CA ASN A 4 14.57 11.24 -2.89
C ASN A 4 13.75 12.13 -3.82
N GLN A 5 13.42 11.67 -5.03
CA GLN A 5 12.64 12.48 -5.97
C GLN A 5 11.38 11.75 -6.41
N CYS A 6 10.37 11.79 -5.55
CA CYS A 6 9.00 11.53 -5.99
C CYS A 6 8.45 12.81 -6.63
N TYR A 7 7.81 12.68 -7.78
CA TYR A 7 7.19 13.82 -8.43
C TYR A 7 5.96 14.28 -7.63
N THR A 8 5.83 15.57 -7.38
CA THR A 8 4.66 16.13 -6.68
C THR A 8 3.77 16.84 -7.68
N PHE A 9 2.59 16.28 -7.97
CA PHE A 9 1.55 17.03 -8.66
C PHE A 9 1.05 18.16 -7.76
N THR A 10 0.78 19.33 -8.33
CA THR A 10 -0.06 20.29 -7.62
C THR A 10 -1.44 19.67 -7.45
N HIS A 11 -2.01 19.77 -6.23
CA HIS A 11 -3.30 19.18 -5.90
C HIS A 11 -4.37 19.58 -6.94
N LYS A 12 -4.38 20.84 -7.37
CA LYS A 12 -5.29 21.37 -8.39
C LYS A 12 -5.15 20.70 -9.76
N ARG A 13 -3.93 20.40 -10.20
CA ARG A 13 -3.69 19.75 -11.50
C ARG A 13 -4.14 18.30 -11.47
N PHE A 14 -3.81 17.59 -10.38
CA PHE A 14 -4.19 16.20 -10.21
C PHE A 14 -5.71 16.03 -10.15
N THR A 15 -6.40 16.79 -9.29
CA THR A 15 -7.86 16.71 -9.19
C THR A 15 -8.56 17.09 -10.50
N ARG A 16 -8.02 18.05 -11.26
CA ARG A 16 -8.56 18.40 -12.58
C ARG A 16 -8.48 17.23 -13.56
N ILE A 17 -7.35 16.52 -13.59
CA ILE A 17 -7.18 15.34 -14.45
C ILE A 17 -8.19 14.27 -14.04
N ILE A 18 -8.22 13.91 -12.75
CA ILE A 18 -9.12 12.88 -12.22
C ILE A 18 -10.59 13.24 -12.49
N ASN A 19 -11.00 14.49 -12.29
CA ASN A 19 -12.37 14.92 -12.59
C ASN A 19 -12.73 14.87 -14.08
N SER A 20 -11.74 14.86 -14.98
CA SER A 20 -11.98 14.80 -16.42
C SER A 20 -12.04 13.38 -16.97
N ILE A 21 -11.42 12.41 -16.29
CA ILE A 21 -11.28 11.03 -16.79
C ILE A 21 -11.91 9.99 -15.85
N GLY A 22 -12.32 10.40 -14.65
CA GLY A 22 -12.67 9.48 -13.55
C GLY A 22 -13.82 8.55 -13.87
N ASP A 23 -14.85 9.03 -14.57
CA ASP A 23 -16.03 8.25 -14.94
C ASP A 23 -15.71 7.01 -15.79
N PHE A 24 -14.53 6.97 -16.43
CA PHE A 24 -14.09 5.88 -17.29
C PHE A 24 -12.87 5.13 -16.75
N LEU A 25 -12.29 5.58 -15.63
CA LEU A 25 -11.02 5.06 -15.15
C LEU A 25 -11.21 3.75 -14.39
N THR A 26 -10.78 2.64 -14.98
CA THR A 26 -10.85 1.30 -14.39
C THR A 26 -9.59 0.89 -13.64
N SER A 27 -8.44 1.49 -13.97
CA SER A 27 -7.14 1.19 -13.36
C SER A 27 -6.31 2.45 -13.14
N LEU A 28 -5.78 2.61 -11.93
CA LEU A 28 -4.93 3.72 -11.53
C LEU A 28 -3.62 3.18 -10.93
N THR A 29 -2.50 3.56 -11.55
CA THR A 29 -1.15 3.23 -11.08
C THR A 29 -0.38 4.51 -10.82
N LEU A 30 0.14 4.65 -9.60
CA LEU A 30 0.86 5.83 -9.11
C LEU A 30 2.20 5.38 -8.53
N MET A 31 3.26 5.43 -9.34
CA MET A 31 4.61 5.01 -8.96
C MET A 31 5.54 6.21 -8.87
N CYS A 32 6.31 6.34 -7.78
CA CYS A 32 7.25 7.44 -7.55
C CYS A 32 6.61 8.83 -7.62
N VAL A 33 5.35 8.92 -7.18
CA VAL A 33 4.57 10.17 -7.13
C VAL A 33 4.13 10.42 -5.70
N ASN A 34 4.28 11.67 -5.24
CA ASN A 34 3.78 12.10 -3.95
C ASN A 34 2.26 12.24 -3.97
N VAL A 35 1.59 11.25 -3.40
CA VAL A 35 0.13 11.19 -3.25
C VAL A 35 -0.21 11.06 -1.78
N THR A 36 -1.07 11.95 -1.29
CA THR A 36 -1.60 11.90 0.07
C THR A 36 -2.82 10.98 0.13
N GLY A 37 -3.19 10.51 1.33
CA GLY A 37 -4.45 9.78 1.52
C GLY A 37 -5.66 10.53 0.95
N LYS A 38 -5.76 11.84 1.21
CA LYS A 38 -6.84 12.70 0.69
C LYS A 38 -6.93 12.71 -0.84
N LEU A 39 -5.79 12.70 -1.53
CA LEU A 39 -5.76 12.66 -3.00
C LEU A 39 -6.22 11.30 -3.52
N LEU A 40 -5.83 10.21 -2.86
CA LEU A 40 -6.26 8.87 -3.22
C LEU A 40 -7.75 8.67 -2.94
N ASP A 41 -8.25 9.19 -1.82
CA ASP A 41 -9.68 9.22 -1.49
C ASP A 41 -10.49 9.99 -2.55
N HIS A 42 -9.95 11.13 -3.03
CA HIS A 42 -10.55 11.87 -4.13
C HIS A 42 -10.64 11.03 -5.41
N CYS A 43 -9.58 10.29 -5.78
CA CYS A 43 -9.62 9.35 -6.90
C CYS A 43 -10.72 8.30 -6.72
N LEU A 44 -10.74 7.63 -5.57
CA LEU A 44 -11.71 6.58 -5.28
C LEU A 44 -13.15 7.12 -5.33
N SER A 45 -13.37 8.37 -4.92
CA SER A 45 -14.69 9.02 -4.96
C SER A 45 -15.12 9.48 -6.36
N LYS A 46 -14.17 9.78 -7.26
CA LYS A 46 -14.43 10.34 -8.60
C LYS A 46 -14.30 9.32 -9.71
N CYS A 47 -13.88 8.10 -9.39
CA CYS A 47 -13.73 7.01 -10.34
C CYS A 47 -14.67 5.86 -9.96
N PRO A 48 -15.98 5.93 -10.31
CA PRO A 48 -16.98 4.96 -9.87
C PRO A 48 -16.76 3.55 -10.43
N VAL A 49 -16.05 3.43 -11.56
CA VAL A 49 -15.72 2.17 -12.24
C VAL A 49 -14.29 1.69 -11.94
N LEU A 50 -13.60 2.29 -10.96
CA LEU A 50 -12.22 1.93 -10.64
C LEU A 50 -12.15 0.56 -9.99
N GLU A 51 -11.53 -0.38 -10.70
CA GLU A 51 -11.34 -1.77 -10.25
C GLU A 51 -9.95 -1.98 -9.67
N ARG A 52 -8.94 -1.23 -10.12
CA ARG A 52 -7.54 -1.40 -9.72
C ARG A 52 -6.90 -0.11 -9.23
N SER A 53 -6.27 -0.16 -8.08
CA SER A 53 -5.42 0.90 -7.53
C SER A 53 -4.07 0.33 -7.10
N HIS A 54 -2.99 0.86 -7.67
CA HIS A 54 -1.61 0.53 -7.31
C HIS A 54 -0.86 1.81 -6.94
N VAL A 55 -0.30 1.87 -5.75
CA VAL A 55 0.52 3.00 -5.30
C VAL A 55 1.86 2.48 -4.82
N GLU A 56 2.92 3.06 -5.34
CA GLU A 56 4.28 2.62 -5.08
C GLU A 56 5.19 3.84 -4.89
N HIS A 57 6.04 3.77 -3.86
CA HIS A 57 7.01 4.80 -3.54
C HIS A 57 6.37 6.21 -3.46
N SER A 58 5.37 6.39 -2.58
CA SER A 58 4.80 7.72 -2.26
C SER A 58 5.27 8.18 -0.88
N LEU A 59 6.08 9.24 -0.82
CA LEU A 59 6.56 9.79 0.46
C LEU A 59 5.47 10.55 1.22
N SER A 60 4.36 10.89 0.56
CA SER A 60 3.27 11.69 1.15
C SER A 60 2.09 10.86 1.66
N LEU A 61 2.10 9.54 1.43
CA LEU A 61 1.03 8.64 1.84
C LEU A 61 1.25 8.19 3.28
N VAL A 62 0.69 8.94 4.23
CA VAL A 62 0.83 8.67 5.68
C VAL A 62 -0.28 7.75 6.21
N ARG A 63 -1.51 7.94 5.74
CA ARG A 63 -2.69 7.16 6.14
C ARG A 63 -3.56 6.91 4.91
N LEU A 64 -4.15 5.72 4.84
CA LEU A 64 -5.09 5.34 3.80
C LEU A 64 -6.38 4.82 4.45
N LYS A 65 -7.52 5.38 4.05
CA LYS A 65 -8.84 4.94 4.51
C LYS A 65 -9.72 4.69 3.30
N ILE A 66 -10.07 3.43 3.07
CA ILE A 66 -10.96 3.05 1.97
C ILE A 66 -12.32 2.77 2.59
N TYR A 67 -13.27 3.68 2.36
CA TYR A 67 -14.64 3.56 2.83
C TYR A 67 -15.59 3.89 1.70
N SER A 68 -15.98 2.89 0.92
CA SER A 68 -17.16 3.04 0.06
C SER A 68 -17.75 1.70 -0.34
N LEU A 69 -19.06 1.58 -0.15
CA LEU A 69 -19.88 0.46 -0.62
C LEU A 69 -20.01 0.46 -2.15
N SER A 70 -19.85 1.61 -2.81
CA SER A 70 -20.02 1.77 -4.26
C SER A 70 -18.73 1.57 -5.07
N LEU A 71 -17.61 1.29 -4.39
CA LEU A 71 -16.34 1.03 -5.08
C LEU A 71 -16.39 -0.34 -5.78
N GLN A 72 -16.11 -0.34 -7.08
CA GLN A 72 -15.82 -1.57 -7.85
C GLN A 72 -14.38 -2.07 -7.63
N LEU A 73 -13.68 -1.54 -6.63
CA LEU A 73 -12.28 -1.82 -6.37
C LEU A 73 -12.08 -3.29 -6.00
N LYS A 74 -11.48 -4.03 -6.93
CA LYS A 74 -11.12 -5.44 -6.81
C LYS A 74 -9.65 -5.64 -6.42
N TYR A 75 -8.79 -4.71 -6.81
CA TYR A 75 -7.35 -4.82 -6.60
C TYR A 75 -6.80 -3.56 -5.93
N LEU A 76 -6.20 -3.75 -4.75
CA LEU A 76 -5.43 -2.71 -4.06
C LEU A 76 -4.02 -3.21 -3.80
N HIS A 77 -3.00 -2.46 -4.23
CA HIS A 77 -1.62 -2.75 -3.91
C HIS A 77 -0.88 -1.48 -3.49
N ILE A 78 -0.24 -1.54 -2.33
CA ILE A 78 0.56 -0.47 -1.76
C ILE A 78 1.99 -0.97 -1.50
N LEU A 79 2.97 -0.38 -2.16
CA LEU A 79 4.40 -0.61 -1.89
C LEU A 79 5.01 0.66 -1.34
N ASN A 80 5.30 0.69 -0.03
CA ASN A 80 5.79 1.90 0.62
C ASN A 80 6.62 1.61 1.88
N TYR A 81 7.93 1.93 1.82
CA TYR A 81 8.87 1.78 2.93
C TYR A 81 9.08 3.05 3.77
N SER A 82 8.38 4.13 3.48
CA SER A 82 8.72 5.45 4.01
C SER A 82 7.79 5.93 5.13
N GLN A 83 6.62 6.47 4.80
CA GLN A 83 5.83 7.32 5.70
C GLN A 83 4.47 6.75 6.07
N ILE A 84 4.06 5.63 5.48
CA ILE A 84 2.74 5.04 5.76
C ILE A 84 2.70 4.49 7.18
N LYS A 85 1.67 4.87 7.93
CA LYS A 85 1.47 4.50 9.33
C LYS A 85 0.24 3.63 9.53
N SER A 86 -0.81 3.84 8.74
CA SER A 86 -2.04 3.05 8.85
C SER A 86 -2.77 2.86 7.53
N ILE A 87 -3.46 1.72 7.44
CA ILE A 87 -4.38 1.38 6.36
C ILE A 87 -5.66 0.82 6.98
N GLU A 88 -6.80 1.42 6.64
CA GLU A 88 -8.12 0.95 7.02
C GLU A 88 -8.93 0.62 5.76
N ILE A 89 -9.45 -0.61 5.68
CA ILE A 89 -10.14 -1.14 4.50
C ILE A 89 -11.58 -1.52 4.84
N PHE A 90 -12.51 -0.90 4.12
CA PHE A 90 -13.90 -1.29 3.98
C PHE A 90 -14.22 -1.29 2.47
N ALA A 91 -14.04 -2.45 1.83
CA ALA A 91 -14.10 -2.61 0.38
C ALA A 91 -14.78 -3.95 0.04
N PRO A 92 -16.11 -3.97 -0.15
CA PRO A 92 -16.89 -5.19 -0.33
C PRO A 92 -16.46 -6.06 -1.51
N ASN A 93 -15.98 -5.44 -2.58
CA ASN A 93 -15.60 -6.10 -3.84
C ASN A 93 -14.10 -6.40 -3.93
N LEU A 94 -13.34 -6.16 -2.86
CA LEU A 94 -11.88 -6.35 -2.90
C LEU A 94 -11.54 -7.84 -2.95
N GLU A 95 -10.89 -8.24 -4.03
CA GLU A 95 -10.44 -9.62 -4.29
C GLU A 95 -8.96 -9.80 -3.98
N TYR A 96 -8.15 -8.75 -4.20
CA TYR A 96 -6.72 -8.74 -3.96
C TYR A 96 -6.31 -7.58 -3.06
N PHE A 97 -5.53 -7.89 -2.01
CA PHE A 97 -4.85 -6.89 -1.18
C PHE A 97 -3.34 -7.16 -1.14
N GLY A 98 -2.56 -6.18 -1.57
CA GLY A 98 -1.11 -6.18 -1.47
C GLY A 98 -0.60 -5.05 -0.58
N PHE A 99 0.24 -5.37 0.39
CA PHE A 99 1.02 -4.39 1.14
C PHE A 99 2.46 -4.86 1.33
N VAL A 100 3.41 -4.09 0.82
CA VAL A 100 4.85 -4.31 1.06
C VAL A 100 5.44 -3.02 1.61
N GLY A 101 5.97 -3.05 2.84
CA GLY A 101 6.43 -1.82 3.47
C GLY A 101 6.98 -1.95 4.88
N SER A 102 7.08 -0.81 5.56
CA SER A 102 7.38 -0.74 6.99
C SER A 102 6.17 -1.18 7.83
N ARG A 103 6.39 -1.43 9.12
CA ARG A 103 5.31 -1.76 10.07
C ARG A 103 4.21 -0.68 10.08
N ILE A 104 2.95 -1.11 9.97
CA ILE A 104 1.76 -0.25 10.00
C ILE A 104 0.69 -0.78 10.95
N GLU A 105 -0.25 0.09 11.31
CA GLU A 105 -1.56 -0.29 11.83
C GLU A 105 -2.48 -0.65 10.64
N LEU A 106 -2.73 -1.95 10.43
CA LEU A 106 -3.63 -2.44 9.40
C LEU A 106 -4.97 -2.85 10.02
N SER A 107 -6.08 -2.43 9.42
CA SER A 107 -7.43 -2.91 9.74
C SER A 107 -8.20 -3.25 8.48
N VAL A 108 -8.68 -4.50 8.37
CA VAL A 108 -9.54 -4.95 7.25
C VAL A 108 -10.95 -5.20 7.79
N ASN A 109 -11.71 -4.11 7.90
CA ASN A 109 -13.02 -4.09 8.55
C ASN A 109 -14.08 -4.88 7.78
N TYR A 110 -14.03 -4.85 6.44
CA TYR A 110 -14.98 -5.58 5.59
C TYR A 110 -14.43 -5.79 4.17
N ALA A 111 -14.11 -7.03 3.82
CA ALA A 111 -13.66 -7.46 2.49
C ALA A 111 -14.05 -8.93 2.22
N PRO A 112 -15.34 -9.27 2.16
CA PRO A 112 -15.81 -10.66 2.10
C PRO A 112 -15.36 -11.42 0.86
N HIS A 113 -14.98 -10.74 -0.22
CA HIS A 113 -14.47 -11.36 -1.44
C HIS A 113 -12.94 -11.43 -1.50
N LEU A 114 -12.23 -11.16 -0.40
CA LEU A 114 -10.77 -11.19 -0.40
C LEU A 114 -10.26 -12.62 -0.59
N LEU A 115 -9.58 -12.87 -1.72
CA LEU A 115 -9.04 -14.18 -2.10
C LEU A 115 -7.52 -14.18 -2.06
N ASP A 116 -6.90 -13.07 -2.47
CA ASP A 116 -5.45 -13.00 -2.64
C ASP A 116 -4.85 -11.92 -1.72
N VAL A 117 -3.84 -12.32 -0.98
CA VAL A 117 -3.06 -11.43 -0.12
C VAL A 117 -1.59 -11.51 -0.47
N LEU A 118 -0.97 -10.33 -0.64
CA LEU A 118 0.48 -10.16 -0.64
C LEU A 118 0.84 -9.31 0.58
N VAL A 119 1.64 -9.85 1.49
CA VAL A 119 2.19 -9.08 2.61
C VAL A 119 3.70 -9.18 2.63
N GLY A 120 4.36 -8.05 2.82
CA GLY A 120 5.81 -7.99 2.74
C GLY A 120 6.41 -6.80 3.46
N GLY A 121 7.73 -6.79 3.54
CA GLY A 121 8.46 -5.80 4.31
C GLY A 121 9.92 -6.16 4.54
N ILE A 122 10.55 -5.40 5.43
CA ILE A 122 11.97 -5.55 5.75
C ILE A 122 12.14 -6.65 6.82
N TYR A 123 13.09 -7.55 6.60
CA TYR A 123 13.37 -8.76 7.40
C TYR A 123 13.35 -8.57 8.93
N PHE A 124 13.72 -7.39 9.45
CA PHE A 124 13.84 -7.13 10.88
C PHE A 124 12.52 -6.84 11.62
N SER A 125 11.38 -6.76 10.93
CA SER A 125 10.08 -6.55 11.58
C SER A 125 9.28 -7.86 11.69
N PRO A 126 8.83 -8.28 12.88
CA PRO A 126 7.95 -9.43 13.02
C PRO A 126 6.67 -9.22 12.20
N MET A 127 6.31 -10.14 11.30
CA MET A 127 5.11 -9.99 10.44
C MET A 127 3.78 -10.24 11.14
N SER A 128 3.80 -10.58 12.44
CA SER A 128 2.59 -10.89 13.22
C SER A 128 1.54 -9.77 13.19
N TYR A 129 1.94 -8.50 13.05
CA TYR A 129 1.02 -7.37 12.95
C TYR A 129 0.15 -7.38 11.68
N LEU A 130 0.56 -8.08 10.62
CA LEU A 130 -0.23 -8.20 9.38
C LEU A 130 -1.21 -9.37 9.43
N PHE A 131 -0.93 -10.39 10.25
CA PHE A 131 -1.79 -11.57 10.33
C PHE A 131 -3.02 -11.37 11.20
N CYS A 132 -2.93 -10.64 12.32
CA CYS A 132 -4.10 -10.41 13.18
C CYS A 132 -5.26 -9.73 12.42
N PRO A 133 -5.03 -8.67 11.62
CA PRO A 133 -6.10 -8.01 10.84
C PRO A 133 -6.68 -8.86 9.71
N LEU A 134 -5.94 -9.88 9.26
CA LEU A 134 -6.35 -10.78 8.17
C LEU A 134 -6.93 -12.11 8.69
N SER A 135 -6.88 -12.35 9.99
CA SER A 135 -7.25 -13.62 10.61
C SER A 135 -8.65 -14.11 10.22
N SER A 136 -9.62 -13.20 10.11
CA SER A 136 -10.99 -13.51 9.70
C SER A 136 -11.14 -13.97 8.24
N TYR A 137 -10.15 -13.68 7.40
CA TYR A 137 -10.15 -14.02 5.97
C TYR A 137 -9.27 -15.23 5.65
N LEU A 138 -8.45 -15.71 6.58
CA LEU A 138 -7.48 -16.80 6.31
C LEU A 138 -8.13 -18.08 5.77
N SER A 139 -9.36 -18.39 6.19
CA SER A 139 -10.09 -19.58 5.73
C SER A 139 -10.62 -19.48 4.29
N GLN A 140 -10.73 -18.27 3.74
CA GLN A 140 -11.23 -18.04 2.37
C GLN A 140 -10.13 -17.67 1.37
N LEU A 141 -8.92 -17.34 1.83
CA LEU A 141 -7.82 -16.99 0.94
C LEU A 141 -7.46 -18.16 0.03
N GLN A 142 -7.30 -17.87 -1.26
CA GLN A 142 -6.76 -18.79 -2.27
C GLN A 142 -5.24 -18.63 -2.41
N CYS A 143 -4.73 -17.40 -2.27
CA CYS A 143 -3.30 -17.13 -2.33
C CYS A 143 -2.85 -16.25 -1.18
N LEU A 144 -1.81 -16.69 -0.47
CA LEU A 144 -1.07 -15.89 0.50
C LEU A 144 0.40 -15.84 0.05
N LYS A 145 0.85 -14.66 -0.38
CA LYS A 145 2.23 -14.40 -0.78
C LYS A 145 2.93 -13.59 0.29
N LEU A 146 4.14 -14.01 0.64
CA LEU A 146 5.02 -13.32 1.57
C LEU A 146 6.21 -12.75 0.79
N ASP A 147 6.34 -11.43 0.76
CA ASP A 147 7.47 -10.72 0.13
C ASP A 147 8.41 -10.18 1.20
N ILE A 148 9.34 -11.03 1.61
CA ILE A 148 10.31 -10.70 2.66
C ILE A 148 11.59 -10.24 1.96
N CYS A 149 11.75 -8.92 1.88
CA CYS A 149 12.93 -8.32 1.29
C CYS A 149 14.07 -8.25 2.31
N HIS A 150 15.22 -8.86 1.98
CA HIS A 150 16.47 -8.69 2.71
C HIS A 150 17.15 -7.38 2.26
N CYS A 151 16.67 -6.24 2.74
CA CYS A 151 17.32 -4.97 2.41
C CYS A 151 18.65 -4.82 3.19
N ASN A 152 19.76 -5.23 2.58
CA ASN A 152 21.12 -4.89 3.04
C ASN A 152 21.42 -3.37 3.05
N TYR A 153 20.50 -2.55 2.53
CA TYR A 153 20.72 -1.11 2.34
C TYR A 153 20.61 -0.25 3.61
N PHE A 154 20.08 -0.78 4.72
CA PHE A 154 20.06 -0.04 6.00
C PHE A 154 21.30 -0.29 6.87
N VAL A 155 22.14 -1.27 6.56
CA VAL A 155 23.39 -1.53 7.31
C VAL A 155 24.46 -0.47 7.02
N ILE A 156 24.32 0.37 6.00
CA ILE A 156 25.33 1.41 5.68
C ILE A 156 25.15 2.69 6.53
N PHE A 157 24.16 2.78 7.43
CA PHE A 157 24.04 3.93 8.34
C PHE A 157 24.18 3.61 9.83
N GLN A 158 24.34 2.35 10.24
CA GLN A 158 24.63 2.00 11.63
C GLN A 158 25.44 0.70 11.75
N SER A 159 26.73 0.78 11.46
CA SER A 159 27.83 0.25 12.29
C SER A 159 29.08 0.03 11.43
N GLU A 160 30.21 0.56 11.89
CA GLU A 160 31.52 0.02 11.48
C GLU A 160 31.52 -1.46 11.88
N LEU A 161 31.66 -2.35 10.90
CA LEU A 161 31.85 -3.78 11.13
C LEU A 161 33.26 -3.98 11.71
N GLU A 162 33.41 -3.85 13.04
CA GLU A 162 34.50 -4.52 13.74
C GLU A 162 34.21 -6.03 13.73
N TYR A 163 34.96 -6.75 12.90
CA TYR A 163 34.97 -8.21 12.91
C TYR A 163 35.61 -8.70 14.22
N PRO A 164 35.04 -9.70 14.91
CA PRO A 164 35.70 -10.30 16.06
C PRO A 164 36.92 -11.10 15.58
N GLU A 165 38.08 -10.80 16.15
CA GLU A 165 39.25 -11.67 16.03
C GLU A 165 38.93 -13.03 16.69
N LEU A 166 39.10 -14.10 15.91
CA LEU A 166 39.03 -15.47 16.41
C LEU A 166 40.27 -15.74 17.27
N LYS A 167 40.06 -16.01 18.56
CA LYS A 167 41.00 -16.72 19.43
C LYS A 167 40.56 -18.17 19.60
#